data_AF-A0A839JZP4-F1
#
_entry.id   AF-A0A839JZP4-F1
#
_cell.length_a   1.000
_cell.length_b   1.000
_cell.length_c   1.000
_cell.angle_alpha   90.00
_cell.angle_beta   90.00
_cell.angle_gamma   90.00
#
_symmetry.space_group_name_H-M   'P 1'
#
loop_
_entity.id
_entity.type
_entity.pdbx_description
1 polymer ?
#
loop_
_entity_poly.entity_id
_entity_poly.type
_entity_poly.pdbx_seq_one_letter_code
_entity_poly.pdbx_strand_id
1 'polypeptide(L)'
;MKTIHKVLEKYDSKVYKNRKEHMVEVGNNDNNNEIAANVRTIPGIITQRGCCYAGCKGVVLGPIKDAFLITHGPIGCAFYSWGTRRHKARKEEGEDNYLQYCFSTDLQESDIVFGGEKKLKQSIQEAVDLFHPSTIFICSTCPVGLIGDDIHAVAKWAEKEYGIKCIAFSCEGYKGVSQSAGHHIANNQLIRYVIGEGDREIKNKFSVNLLGEYNIGGDGWETERLLKRIGYEVVSTFTGGSSIEDLKNAHKANLSLVQCHRSINYIAEMIETKYGIPWMKVNFIGVDATMKTLRDIAKYFGDPELIARTEAVISEELLQIAEYMEYYRGKLKGKTAAIYVGGSRAHHYQALLKDLGVHTILAGYEFAHREDYEGREVLPFIKMDADNKNIESITVEPDIEKYHLYLSEEDLNRLREEKLIDYYEGMVKDMENGTFMVDDLNHYETEELLKALKPDIFFSGIKDKFVAQKSGILSRQLHSYDYSGPYCCFRGAINFARDVAMGIYTPAWSYVKAPWKTAPILEGTLGGEAVC
;
A
#
# COMPACT_ATOMS: atom_id res chain seq x y z
N MET A 1 23.91 -12.47 -12.28
CA MET A 1 24.86 -11.54 -11.61
C MET A 1 25.42 -10.43 -12.50
N LYS A 2 25.82 -10.69 -13.76
CA LYS A 2 26.50 -9.68 -14.61
C LYS A 2 25.73 -8.36 -14.78
N THR A 3 24.40 -8.39 -14.73
CA THR A 3 23.55 -7.18 -14.87
C THR A 3 23.62 -6.29 -13.63
N ILE A 4 23.30 -6.82 -12.44
CA ILE A 4 23.38 -6.06 -11.17
C ILE A 4 24.80 -5.53 -10.95
N HIS A 5 25.81 -6.38 -11.15
CA HIS A 5 27.20 -5.99 -10.92
C HIS A 5 27.61 -4.76 -11.76
N LYS A 6 27.22 -4.72 -13.03
CA LYS A 6 27.49 -3.56 -13.91
C LYS A 6 26.80 -2.27 -13.45
N VAL A 7 25.59 -2.37 -12.91
CA VAL A 7 24.87 -1.20 -12.36
C VAL A 7 25.64 -0.67 -11.14
N LEU A 8 26.03 -1.57 -10.24
CA LEU A 8 26.69 -1.21 -8.99
C LEU A 8 28.13 -0.69 -9.20
N GLU A 9 28.87 -1.18 -10.19
CA GLU A 9 30.27 -0.78 -10.49
C GLU A 9 30.48 0.73 -10.71
N LYS A 10 29.44 1.48 -11.06
CA LYS A 10 29.53 2.95 -11.24
C LYS A 10 29.54 3.71 -9.92
N TYR A 11 29.10 3.09 -8.84
CA TYR A 11 29.12 3.72 -7.52
C TYR A 11 30.54 3.78 -6.95
N ASP A 12 30.79 4.80 -6.12
CA ASP A 12 31.94 4.79 -5.26
C ASP A 12 31.88 3.61 -4.26
N SER A 13 33.00 3.30 -3.63
CA SER A 13 33.12 2.13 -2.74
C SER A 13 32.15 2.17 -1.56
N LYS A 14 31.77 3.36 -1.07
CA LYS A 14 30.85 3.52 0.07
C LYS A 14 29.42 3.22 -0.36
N VAL A 15 28.98 3.81 -1.46
CA VAL A 15 27.63 3.58 -2.01
C VAL A 15 27.49 2.15 -2.51
N TYR A 16 28.50 1.61 -3.20
CA TYR A 16 28.54 0.21 -3.62
C TYR A 16 28.35 -0.76 -2.45
N LYS A 17 29.14 -0.59 -1.38
CA LYS A 17 29.09 -1.50 -0.23
C LYS A 17 27.72 -1.48 0.45
N ASN A 18 27.06 -0.33 0.50
CA ASN A 18 25.72 -0.23 1.04
C ASN A 18 24.67 -0.83 0.09
N ARG A 19 24.68 -0.46 -1.20
CA ARG A 19 23.64 -0.86 -2.18
C ARG A 19 23.66 -2.33 -2.58
N LYS A 20 24.82 -2.99 -2.58
CA LYS A 20 24.94 -4.39 -3.07
C LYS A 20 24.04 -5.38 -2.33
N GLU A 21 23.68 -5.10 -1.08
CA GLU A 21 22.83 -5.99 -0.25
C GLU A 21 21.34 -5.75 -0.49
N HIS A 22 20.98 -4.67 -1.18
CA HIS A 22 19.60 -4.31 -1.54
C HIS A 22 19.19 -4.79 -2.94
N MET A 23 20.07 -5.53 -3.63
CA MET A 23 19.81 -6.03 -4.99
C MET A 23 20.17 -7.51 -5.05
N VAL A 24 19.17 -8.36 -5.23
CA VAL A 24 19.32 -9.82 -5.18
C VAL A 24 18.82 -10.42 -6.49
N GLU A 25 19.56 -11.37 -7.04
CA GLU A 25 19.09 -12.24 -8.12
C GLU A 25 18.50 -13.50 -7.49
N VAL A 26 17.21 -13.75 -7.75
CA VAL A 26 16.47 -14.84 -7.10
C VAL A 26 17.01 -16.19 -7.55
N GLY A 27 17.23 -17.10 -6.59
CA GLY A 27 17.74 -18.44 -6.84
C GLY A 27 19.26 -18.51 -7.04
N ASN A 28 19.97 -17.40 -6.80
CA ASN A 28 21.42 -17.38 -6.77
C ASN A 28 21.91 -17.75 -5.35
N ASN A 29 22.50 -18.94 -5.21
CA ASN A 29 22.73 -19.63 -3.93
C ASN A 29 23.75 -18.97 -2.99
N ASP A 30 24.33 -17.82 -3.33
CA ASP A 30 25.39 -17.19 -2.54
C ASP A 30 24.89 -16.57 -1.22
N ASN A 31 23.60 -16.21 -1.11
CA ASN A 31 23.04 -15.58 0.09
C ASN A 31 21.61 -16.05 0.48
N ASN A 32 21.14 -17.18 -0.08
CA ASN A 32 19.80 -17.72 0.17
C ASN A 32 18.65 -16.69 -0.02
N ASN A 33 18.81 -15.81 -1.02
CA ASN A 33 17.91 -14.69 -1.32
C ASN A 33 17.71 -13.64 -0.19
N GLU A 34 18.58 -13.60 0.83
CA GLU A 34 18.52 -12.58 1.88
C GLU A 34 18.74 -11.17 1.29
N ILE A 35 17.93 -10.19 1.70
CA ILE A 35 18.02 -8.81 1.23
C ILE A 35 18.15 -7.82 2.40
N ALA A 36 18.92 -6.76 2.22
CA ALA A 36 18.87 -5.61 3.09
C ALA A 36 17.63 -4.76 2.74
N ALA A 37 16.82 -4.43 3.75
CA ALA A 37 15.59 -3.67 3.59
C ALA A 37 15.33 -2.81 4.83
N ASN A 38 14.49 -1.77 4.68
CA ASN A 38 14.13 -0.84 5.77
C ASN A 38 15.34 -0.19 6.48
N VAL A 39 16.42 0.07 5.76
CA VAL A 39 17.57 0.87 6.23
C VAL A 39 17.46 2.30 5.74
N ARG A 40 18.23 3.23 6.32
CA ARG A 40 18.23 4.63 5.90
C ARG A 40 18.58 4.81 4.42
N THR A 41 17.91 5.75 3.77
CA THR A 41 18.25 6.15 2.40
C THR A 41 19.61 6.85 2.36
N ILE A 42 20.38 6.55 1.31
CA ILE A 42 21.65 7.22 1.04
C ILE A 42 21.37 8.67 0.57
N PRO A 43 21.90 9.69 1.26
CA PRO A 43 21.70 11.08 0.85
C PRO A 43 22.18 11.35 -0.57
N GLY A 44 21.38 12.07 -1.36
CA GLY A 44 21.72 12.46 -2.73
C GLY A 44 21.44 11.40 -3.80
N ILE A 45 20.98 10.20 -3.43
CA ILE A 45 20.80 9.09 -4.39
C ILE A 45 19.52 9.20 -5.24
N ILE A 46 18.61 10.13 -4.93
CA ILE A 46 17.30 10.29 -5.59
C ILE A 46 16.43 9.04 -5.39
N THR A 47 16.04 8.81 -4.14
CA THR A 47 15.07 7.78 -3.73
C THR A 47 13.64 8.14 -4.17
N GLN A 48 12.77 7.12 -4.23
CA GLN A 48 11.33 7.31 -4.38
C GLN A 48 10.55 7.35 -3.05
N ARG A 49 11.21 7.16 -1.89
CA ARG A 49 10.58 7.19 -0.57
C ARG A 49 9.93 8.52 -0.23
N GLY A 50 8.96 8.44 0.67
CA GLY A 50 8.36 9.57 1.38
C GLY A 50 8.85 9.63 2.84
N CYS A 51 7.99 10.13 3.72
CA CYS A 51 8.32 10.34 5.14
C CYS A 51 7.29 9.70 6.08
N CYS A 52 7.61 9.70 7.38
CA CYS A 52 6.72 9.21 8.44
C CYS A 52 5.32 9.83 8.38
N TYR A 53 5.22 11.16 8.28
CA TYR A 53 3.94 11.87 8.16
C TYR A 53 3.08 11.35 6.99
N ALA A 54 3.70 11.07 5.84
CA ALA A 54 3.00 10.54 4.67
C ALA A 54 2.40 9.15 4.96
N GLY A 55 3.15 8.26 5.64
CA GLY A 55 2.64 6.96 6.06
C GLY A 55 1.54 7.04 7.13
N CYS A 56 1.66 7.97 8.07
CA CYS A 56 0.68 8.14 9.14
C CYS A 56 -0.59 8.84 8.63
N LYS A 57 -0.51 10.15 8.36
CA LYS A 57 -1.63 10.99 7.91
C LYS A 57 -2.09 10.61 6.52
N GLY A 58 -1.17 10.51 5.56
CA GLY A 58 -1.51 10.34 4.15
C GLY A 58 -2.00 8.93 3.77
N VAL A 59 -1.52 7.89 4.45
CA VAL A 59 -1.80 6.48 4.11
C VAL A 59 -2.82 5.86 5.05
N VAL A 60 -2.55 5.79 6.36
CA VAL A 60 -3.40 5.06 7.31
C VAL A 60 -4.58 5.90 7.80
N LEU A 61 -4.38 7.17 8.15
CA LEU A 61 -5.45 7.97 8.74
C LEU A 61 -6.33 8.66 7.69
N GLY A 62 -5.73 9.17 6.62
CA GLY A 62 -6.40 9.96 5.58
C GLY A 62 -7.68 9.36 4.99
N PRO A 63 -7.77 8.03 4.79
CA PRO A 63 -8.98 7.41 4.26
C PRO A 63 -10.20 7.33 5.20
N ILE A 64 -10.04 7.64 6.49
CA ILE A 64 -11.14 7.61 7.47
C ILE A 64 -12.06 8.81 7.21
N LYS A 65 -13.30 8.57 6.80
CA LYS A 65 -14.12 9.59 6.13
C LYS A 65 -14.58 10.74 7.04
N ASP A 66 -14.93 10.42 8.27
CA ASP A 66 -15.54 11.32 9.26
C ASP A 66 -14.54 11.78 10.34
N ALA A 67 -13.26 11.44 10.21
CA ALA A 67 -12.22 11.97 11.08
C ALA A 67 -11.74 13.34 10.58
N PHE A 68 -11.70 14.33 11.45
CA PHE A 68 -11.20 15.67 11.12
C PHE A 68 -9.68 15.73 11.32
N LEU A 69 -8.91 15.63 10.23
CA LEU A 69 -7.44 15.51 10.28
C LEU A 69 -6.76 16.87 10.16
N ILE A 70 -6.25 17.40 11.27
CA ILE A 70 -5.43 18.63 11.31
C ILE A 70 -3.96 18.30 11.09
N THR A 71 -3.37 18.89 10.06
CA THR A 71 -1.93 18.90 9.86
C THR A 71 -1.30 20.02 10.67
N HIS A 72 -0.65 19.67 11.79
CA HIS A 72 0.06 20.65 12.60
C HIS A 72 1.46 20.91 12.01
N GLY A 73 1.57 21.98 11.24
CA GLY A 73 2.76 22.27 10.45
C GLY A 73 2.59 23.43 9.48
N PRO A 74 3.67 23.83 8.77
CA PRO A 74 3.56 24.70 7.62
C PRO A 74 2.73 24.07 6.50
N ILE A 75 2.17 24.90 5.60
CA ILE A 75 1.16 24.49 4.62
C ILE A 75 1.53 23.31 3.72
N GLY A 76 2.82 23.13 3.39
CA GLY A 76 3.27 22.15 2.40
C GLY A 76 2.83 20.71 2.72
N CYS A 77 2.99 20.27 3.96
CA CYS A 77 2.61 18.91 4.38
C CYS A 77 1.11 18.65 4.19
N ALA A 78 0.27 19.66 4.45
CA ALA A 78 -1.16 19.57 4.27
C ALA A 78 -1.50 19.51 2.77
N PHE A 79 -0.98 20.48 2.01
CA PHE A 79 -1.25 20.63 0.58
C PHE A 79 -0.87 19.39 -0.24
N TYR A 80 0.35 18.85 -0.06
CA TYR A 80 0.80 17.68 -0.84
C TYR A 80 0.09 16.37 -0.46
N SER A 81 -0.70 16.37 0.62
CA SER A 81 -1.55 15.25 1.02
C SER A 81 -3.02 15.43 0.64
N TRP A 82 -3.37 16.51 -0.05
CA TRP A 82 -4.76 16.82 -0.42
C TRP A 82 -5.10 16.22 -1.79
N GLY A 83 -5.90 15.14 -1.80
CA GLY A 83 -6.39 14.51 -3.03
C GLY A 83 -5.33 13.79 -3.89
N THR A 84 -4.06 13.78 -3.49
CA THR A 84 -2.95 13.16 -4.23
C THR A 84 -2.97 11.63 -4.15
N ARG A 85 -3.51 11.07 -3.07
CA ARG A 85 -3.77 9.63 -2.91
C ARG A 85 -5.26 9.35 -3.06
N ARG A 86 -5.62 8.45 -3.98
CA ARG A 86 -7.01 8.28 -4.46
C ARG A 86 -7.87 7.31 -3.63
N HIS A 87 -7.76 7.38 -2.31
CA HIS A 87 -8.69 6.65 -1.42
C HIS A 87 -10.10 7.24 -1.58
N LYS A 88 -11.08 6.40 -1.87
CA LYS A 88 -12.46 6.81 -2.15
C LYS A 88 -13.32 6.64 -0.90
N ALA A 89 -14.23 7.59 -0.67
CA ALA A 89 -15.32 7.47 0.28
C ALA A 89 -16.59 8.08 -0.31
N ARG A 90 -17.75 7.70 0.25
CA ARG A 90 -19.05 8.32 -0.03
C ARG A 90 -19.53 8.98 1.25
N LYS A 91 -20.25 10.09 1.11
CA LYS A 91 -20.99 10.69 2.22
C LYS A 91 -22.35 10.00 2.29
N GLU A 92 -22.66 9.40 3.43
CA GLU A 92 -23.98 8.84 3.71
C GLU A 92 -24.83 9.90 4.43
N GLU A 93 -26.15 9.72 4.45
CA GLU A 93 -27.04 10.65 5.12
C GLU A 93 -26.76 10.67 6.63
N GLY A 94 -26.57 11.86 7.20
CA GLY A 94 -26.24 12.03 8.62
C GLY A 94 -24.77 11.77 8.99
N GLU A 95 -23.91 11.42 8.03
CA GLU A 95 -22.47 11.23 8.27
C GLU A 95 -21.62 12.35 7.67
N ASP A 96 -20.45 12.58 8.28
CA ASP A 96 -19.45 13.49 7.75
C ASP A 96 -18.53 12.83 6.72
N ASN A 97 -17.99 13.66 5.83
CA ASN A 97 -16.95 13.25 4.89
C ASN A 97 -15.97 14.40 4.62
N TYR A 98 -14.79 14.28 5.20
CA TYR A 98 -13.74 15.30 5.20
C TYR A 98 -12.65 15.09 4.14
N LEU A 99 -12.70 14.02 3.33
CA LEU A 99 -11.63 13.68 2.37
C LEU A 99 -11.37 14.77 1.32
N GLN A 100 -12.36 15.60 1.02
CA GLN A 100 -12.24 16.69 0.04
C GLN A 100 -11.56 17.94 0.63
N TYR A 101 -11.25 17.95 1.92
CA TYR A 101 -10.72 19.11 2.61
C TYR A 101 -9.23 18.95 2.94
N CYS A 102 -8.60 20.08 3.22
CA CYS A 102 -7.23 20.18 3.67
C CYS A 102 -7.20 21.07 4.91
N PHE A 103 -7.02 20.46 6.09
CA PHE A 103 -6.95 21.20 7.34
C PHE A 103 -5.51 21.27 7.84
N SER A 104 -5.09 22.48 8.22
CA SER A 104 -3.75 22.74 8.71
C SER A 104 -3.75 23.94 9.65
N THR A 105 -2.80 23.94 10.59
CA THR A 105 -2.50 25.12 11.40
C THR A 105 -1.69 26.17 10.64
N ASP A 106 -1.18 25.83 9.44
CA ASP A 106 -0.35 26.69 8.58
C ASP A 106 0.70 27.49 9.38
N LEU A 107 1.61 26.77 10.05
CA LEU A 107 2.60 27.38 10.95
C LEU A 107 3.47 28.39 10.20
N GLN A 108 3.55 29.59 10.78
CA GLN A 108 4.37 30.70 10.32
C GLN A 108 5.65 30.81 11.17
N GLU A 109 6.55 31.71 10.78
CA GLU A 109 7.82 31.92 11.48
C GLU A 109 7.62 32.21 12.98
N SER A 110 6.60 32.99 13.36
CA SER A 110 6.27 33.25 14.76
C SER A 110 5.95 31.97 15.54
N ASP A 111 5.27 31.01 14.91
CA ASP A 111 4.92 29.73 15.52
C ASP A 111 6.16 28.84 15.68
N ILE A 112 7.14 28.97 14.79
CA ILE A 112 8.44 28.29 14.92
C ILE A 112 9.25 28.85 16.10
N VAL A 113 9.22 30.17 16.29
CA VAL A 113 10.02 30.85 17.33
C VAL A 113 9.38 30.71 18.72
N PHE A 114 8.06 30.82 18.81
CA PHE A 114 7.34 30.95 20.08
C PHE A 114 6.44 29.73 20.41
N GLY A 115 6.43 28.71 19.56
CA GLY A 115 5.58 27.53 19.69
C GLY A 115 4.23 27.69 18.97
N GLY A 116 3.72 26.59 18.43
CA GLY A 116 2.50 26.52 17.63
C GLY A 116 1.25 26.10 18.42
N GLU A 117 1.38 25.71 19.69
CA GLU A 117 0.27 25.18 20.49
C GLU A 117 -0.95 26.10 20.58
N LYS A 118 -0.75 27.42 20.74
CA LYS A 118 -1.86 28.38 20.80
C LYS A 118 -2.67 28.39 19.50
N LYS A 119 -1.98 28.34 18.38
CA LYS A 119 -2.58 28.31 17.04
C LYS A 119 -3.27 26.97 16.78
N LEU A 120 -2.70 25.87 17.27
CA LEU A 120 -3.34 24.56 17.23
C LEU A 120 -4.64 24.55 18.02
N LYS A 121 -4.66 25.09 19.25
CA LYS A 121 -5.89 25.22 20.05
C LYS A 121 -6.94 26.07 19.36
N GLN A 122 -6.55 27.20 18.77
CA GLN A 122 -7.45 28.02 17.97
C GLN A 122 -8.02 27.26 16.77
N SER A 123 -7.17 26.53 16.03
CA SER A 123 -7.60 25.73 14.87
C SER A 123 -8.60 24.63 15.27
N ILE A 124 -8.42 24.03 16.46
CA ILE A 124 -9.35 23.05 17.02
C ILE A 124 -10.69 23.71 17.38
N GLN A 125 -10.67 24.86 18.05
CA GLN A 125 -11.89 25.62 18.34
C GLN A 125 -12.66 25.95 17.06
N GLU A 126 -11.98 26.47 16.03
CA GLU A 126 -12.59 26.77 14.73
C GLU A 126 -13.15 25.51 14.05
N ALA A 127 -12.46 24.37 14.15
CA ALA A 127 -12.96 23.10 13.65
C ALA A 127 -14.25 22.66 14.37
N VAL A 128 -14.30 22.79 15.70
CA VAL A 128 -15.48 22.47 16.51
C VAL A 128 -16.65 23.38 16.16
N ASP A 129 -16.43 24.69 16.06
CA ASP A 129 -17.49 25.67 15.80
C ASP A 129 -18.07 25.57 14.38
N LEU A 130 -17.24 25.23 13.40
CA LEU A 130 -17.65 25.22 11.98
C LEU A 130 -18.15 23.86 11.54
N PHE A 131 -17.49 22.78 11.95
CA PHE A 131 -17.74 21.44 11.42
C PHE A 131 -18.37 20.50 12.43
N HIS A 132 -18.29 20.80 13.73
CA HIS A 132 -18.82 19.95 14.81
C HIS A 132 -18.36 18.48 14.72
N PRO A 133 -17.05 18.20 14.48
CA PRO A 133 -16.58 16.84 14.27
C PRO A 133 -16.67 16.03 15.58
N SER A 134 -17.05 14.76 15.47
CA SER A 134 -17.03 13.83 16.61
C SER A 134 -15.60 13.46 17.02
N THR A 135 -14.66 13.47 16.06
CA THR A 135 -13.27 13.05 16.23
C THR A 135 -12.30 13.97 15.48
N ILE A 136 -11.28 14.47 16.19
CA ILE A 136 -10.16 15.23 15.61
C ILE A 136 -8.86 14.42 15.74
N PHE A 137 -8.10 14.35 14.65
CA PHE A 137 -6.75 13.81 14.64
C PHE A 137 -5.72 14.92 14.41
N ILE A 138 -4.72 15.03 15.27
CA ILE A 138 -3.63 16.01 15.17
C ILE A 138 -2.39 15.28 14.67
N CYS A 139 -1.92 15.62 13.46
CA CYS A 139 -0.75 15.00 12.86
C CYS A 139 0.45 15.96 12.87
N SER A 140 1.51 15.62 13.62
CA SER A 140 2.76 16.39 13.64
C SER A 140 3.46 16.40 12.29
N THR A 141 4.12 17.51 11.98
CA THR A 141 5.09 17.64 10.88
C THR A 141 6.50 17.88 11.43
N CYS A 142 7.53 17.91 10.57
CA CYS A 142 8.93 18.03 10.98
C CYS A 142 9.24 19.08 12.08
N PRO A 143 8.77 20.34 12.01
CA PRO A 143 9.15 21.33 13.01
C PRO A 143 8.56 21.05 14.40
N VAL A 144 7.40 20.38 14.51
CA VAL A 144 6.63 20.26 15.76
C VAL A 144 7.47 19.66 16.88
N GLY A 145 8.11 18.51 16.62
CA GLY A 145 8.96 17.84 17.61
C GLY A 145 10.26 18.58 17.94
N LEU A 146 10.66 19.57 17.13
CA LEU A 146 11.88 20.36 17.33
C LEU A 146 11.62 21.66 18.09
N ILE A 147 10.45 22.27 17.91
CA ILE A 147 10.05 23.50 18.61
C ILE A 147 9.48 23.21 20.01
N GLY A 148 9.19 21.94 20.31
CA GLY A 148 8.81 21.48 21.65
C GLY A 148 7.31 21.51 21.92
N ASP A 149 6.46 21.65 20.89
CA ASP A 149 5.01 21.63 21.04
C ASP A 149 4.51 20.26 21.54
N ASP A 150 3.77 20.25 22.65
CA ASP A 150 3.14 19.05 23.20
C ASP A 150 1.72 18.86 22.65
N ILE A 151 1.64 18.30 21.44
CA ILE A 151 0.35 18.05 20.79
C ILE A 151 -0.52 17.03 21.54
N HIS A 152 0.05 16.18 22.39
CA HIS A 152 -0.71 15.21 23.20
C HIS A 152 -1.39 15.91 24.37
N ALA A 153 -0.72 16.88 24.99
CA ALA A 153 -1.35 17.75 25.99
C ALA A 153 -2.47 18.60 25.36
N VAL A 154 -2.27 19.11 24.15
CA VAL A 154 -3.32 19.84 23.41
C VAL A 154 -4.51 18.93 23.07
N ALA A 155 -4.26 17.69 22.65
CA ALA A 155 -5.33 16.72 22.39
C ALA A 155 -6.18 16.47 23.65
N LYS A 156 -5.55 16.17 24.80
CA LYS A 156 -6.25 15.99 26.09
C LYS A 156 -7.04 17.22 26.52
N TRP A 157 -6.51 18.42 26.27
CA TRP A 157 -7.23 19.67 26.52
C TRP A 157 -8.50 19.74 25.67
N ALA A 158 -8.42 19.43 24.37
CA ALA A 158 -9.56 19.48 23.46
C ALA A 158 -10.65 18.47 23.86
N GLU A 159 -10.28 17.25 24.28
CA GLU A 159 -11.24 16.27 24.77
C GLU A 159 -12.00 16.78 26.00
N LYS A 160 -11.27 17.41 26.94
CA LYS A 160 -11.86 17.97 28.17
C LYS A 160 -12.77 19.17 27.89
N GLU A 161 -12.35 20.06 27.01
CA GLU A 161 -13.04 21.32 26.73
C GLU A 161 -14.31 21.11 25.90
N TYR A 162 -14.24 20.26 24.86
CA TYR A 162 -15.31 20.12 23.88
C TYR A 162 -16.07 18.79 23.95
N GLY A 163 -15.61 17.82 24.74
CA GLY A 163 -16.26 16.50 24.84
C GLY A 163 -16.16 15.66 23.56
N ILE A 164 -15.25 16.00 22.65
CA ILE A 164 -14.97 15.26 21.41
C ILE A 164 -13.84 14.25 21.63
N LYS A 165 -13.67 13.30 20.71
CA LYS A 165 -12.46 12.47 20.66
C LYS A 165 -11.32 13.25 20.02
N CYS A 166 -10.16 13.35 20.65
CA CYS A 166 -9.00 14.05 20.07
C CYS A 166 -7.72 13.25 20.26
N ILE A 167 -7.08 12.84 19.15
CA ILE A 167 -5.94 11.92 19.17
C ILE A 167 -4.75 12.56 18.47
N ALA A 168 -3.59 12.55 19.12
CA ALA A 168 -2.36 13.11 18.61
C ALA A 168 -1.42 12.03 18.04
N PHE A 169 -0.83 12.33 16.90
CA PHE A 169 0.07 11.45 16.16
C PHE A 169 1.40 12.15 15.93
N SER A 170 2.41 11.81 16.76
CA SER A 170 3.78 12.32 16.62
C SER A 170 4.51 11.66 15.45
N CYS A 171 4.09 12.00 14.24
CA CYS A 171 4.55 11.44 12.98
C CYS A 171 5.47 12.38 12.20
N GLU A 172 6.34 13.10 12.91
CA GLU A 172 7.30 14.03 12.31
C GLU A 172 8.10 13.34 11.19
N GLY A 173 8.30 14.02 10.06
CA GLY A 173 8.77 13.39 8.83
C GLY A 173 10.15 12.72 8.91
N TYR A 174 10.98 13.11 9.87
CA TYR A 174 12.32 12.55 10.08
C TYR A 174 12.32 11.24 10.90
N LYS A 175 11.18 10.80 11.44
CA LYS A 175 11.10 9.57 12.24
C LYS A 175 11.19 8.32 11.36
N GLY A 176 12.04 7.38 11.77
CA GLY A 176 12.35 6.21 10.98
C GLY A 176 13.00 6.59 9.65
N VAL A 177 12.89 5.70 8.66
CA VAL A 177 13.59 5.85 7.37
C VAL A 177 12.66 6.05 6.18
N SER A 178 11.34 5.97 6.39
CA SER A 178 10.34 5.93 5.32
C SER A 178 8.91 6.10 5.85
N GLN A 179 7.91 5.94 4.95
CA GLN A 179 6.49 5.84 5.30
C GLN A 179 6.18 4.72 6.31
N SER A 180 7.02 3.67 6.39
CA SER A 180 6.78 2.52 7.28
C SER A 180 6.64 2.92 8.75
N ALA A 181 7.48 3.83 9.24
CA ALA A 181 7.37 4.36 10.59
C ALA A 181 6.02 5.04 10.86
N GLY A 182 5.49 5.74 9.87
CA GLY A 182 4.18 6.38 9.93
C GLY A 182 3.04 5.39 10.07
N HIS A 183 3.16 4.23 9.39
CA HIS A 183 2.20 3.14 9.56
C HIS A 183 2.19 2.68 11.02
N HIS A 184 3.35 2.35 11.59
CA HIS A 184 3.46 1.86 12.97
C HIS A 184 2.87 2.87 13.97
N ILE A 185 3.20 4.15 13.85
CA ILE A 185 2.67 5.20 14.74
C ILE A 185 1.14 5.32 14.65
N ALA A 186 0.58 5.28 13.43
CA ALA A 186 -0.88 5.30 13.27
C ALA A 186 -1.54 4.06 13.91
N ASN A 187 -0.95 2.88 13.70
CA ASN A 187 -1.46 1.62 14.23
C ASN A 187 -1.53 1.65 15.77
N ASN A 188 -0.47 2.12 16.43
CA ASN A 188 -0.39 2.22 17.88
C ASN A 188 -1.51 3.07 18.48
N GLN A 189 -1.79 4.22 17.86
CA GLN A 189 -2.79 5.15 18.35
C GLN A 189 -4.21 4.63 18.12
N LEU A 190 -4.47 4.02 16.96
CA LEU A 190 -5.80 3.45 16.64
C LEU A 190 -6.18 2.30 17.58
N ILE A 191 -5.25 1.38 17.92
CA ILE A 191 -5.54 0.29 18.86
C ILE A 191 -5.67 0.76 20.31
N ARG A 192 -4.96 1.82 20.70
CA ARG A 192 -5.02 2.39 22.05
C ARG A 192 -6.33 3.12 22.30
N TYR A 193 -6.78 3.88 21.31
CA TYR A 193 -7.78 4.92 21.52
C TYR A 193 -9.02 4.77 20.65
N VAL A 194 -9.11 3.85 19.69
CA VAL A 194 -10.30 3.73 18.82
C VAL A 194 -10.86 2.32 18.85
N ILE A 195 -10.05 1.34 18.47
CA ILE A 195 -10.49 -0.05 18.38
C ILE A 195 -10.87 -0.55 19.78
N GLY A 196 -12.08 -1.12 19.89
CA GLY A 196 -12.58 -1.61 21.18
C GLY A 196 -13.60 -0.69 21.85
N GLU A 197 -13.81 0.53 21.36
CA GLU A 197 -14.76 1.48 21.98
C GLU A 197 -16.21 1.30 21.49
N GLY A 198 -16.43 0.54 20.42
CA GLY A 198 -17.74 0.40 19.78
C GLY A 198 -18.59 -0.70 20.41
N ASP A 199 -19.92 -0.55 20.36
CA ASP A 199 -20.87 -1.51 20.91
C ASP A 199 -21.85 -2.06 19.86
N ARG A 200 -21.65 -1.76 18.56
CA ARG A 200 -22.49 -2.24 17.45
C ARG A 200 -22.67 -3.76 17.50
N GLU A 201 -23.92 -4.21 17.40
CA GLU A 201 -24.23 -5.64 17.32
C GLU A 201 -23.81 -6.20 15.95
N ILE A 202 -23.04 -7.28 15.97
CA ILE A 202 -22.65 -8.02 14.75
C ILE A 202 -23.66 -9.13 14.55
N LYS A 203 -24.36 -9.11 13.42
CA LYS A 203 -25.54 -9.97 13.17
C LYS A 203 -25.17 -11.30 12.55
N ASN A 204 -24.04 -11.34 11.86
CA ASN A 204 -23.59 -12.48 11.10
C ASN A 204 -22.34 -13.10 11.72
N LYS A 205 -22.38 -14.42 11.97
CA LYS A 205 -21.21 -15.17 12.43
C LYS A 205 -20.05 -15.17 11.41
N PHE A 206 -20.32 -14.89 10.14
CA PHE A 206 -19.29 -14.74 9.10
C PHE A 206 -18.79 -13.29 9.02
N SER A 207 -18.38 -12.74 10.16
CA SER A 207 -17.93 -11.35 10.28
C SER A 207 -16.42 -11.24 10.04
N VAL A 208 -16.01 -10.28 9.21
CA VAL A 208 -14.60 -10.08 8.85
C VAL A 208 -14.20 -8.61 8.90
N ASN A 209 -12.93 -8.35 9.20
CA ASN A 209 -12.29 -7.07 8.91
C ASN A 209 -11.50 -7.15 7.60
N LEU A 210 -11.43 -6.04 6.86
CA LEU A 210 -10.50 -5.87 5.74
C LEU A 210 -9.34 -4.97 6.18
N LEU A 211 -8.20 -5.57 6.52
CA LEU A 211 -7.05 -4.86 7.05
C LEU A 211 -6.05 -4.47 5.95
N GLY A 212 -5.61 -3.21 5.96
CA GLY A 212 -4.62 -2.70 5.00
C GLY A 212 -5.21 -2.54 3.59
N GLU A 213 -6.50 -2.23 3.49
CA GLU A 213 -7.22 -1.90 2.27
C GLU A 213 -7.72 -0.45 2.34
N TYR A 214 -7.32 0.36 1.37
CA TYR A 214 -7.46 1.82 1.41
C TYR A 214 -8.42 2.39 0.38
N ASN A 215 -9.18 1.52 -0.30
CA ASN A 215 -10.17 1.85 -1.30
C ASN A 215 -9.64 2.74 -2.43
N ILE A 216 -8.42 2.45 -2.89
CA ILE A 216 -7.80 3.21 -3.98
C ILE A 216 -8.59 2.95 -5.25
N GLY A 217 -9.16 4.00 -5.85
CA GLY A 217 -9.95 3.87 -7.07
C GLY A 217 -11.21 2.99 -6.93
N GLY A 218 -11.64 2.66 -5.71
CA GLY A 218 -12.80 1.80 -5.46
C GLY A 218 -12.48 0.33 -5.13
N ASP A 219 -11.21 -0.03 -4.92
CA ASP A 219 -10.82 -1.43 -4.64
C ASP A 219 -11.53 -2.04 -3.41
N GLY A 220 -11.65 -1.28 -2.33
CA GLY A 220 -12.31 -1.74 -1.11
C GLY A 220 -13.78 -2.07 -1.35
N TRP A 221 -14.48 -1.24 -2.13
CA TRP A 221 -15.89 -1.48 -2.47
C TRP A 221 -16.10 -2.72 -3.34
N GLU A 222 -15.20 -3.00 -4.27
CA GLU A 222 -15.31 -4.20 -5.12
C GLU A 222 -15.01 -5.47 -4.32
N THR A 223 -14.03 -5.44 -3.42
CA THR A 223 -13.77 -6.53 -2.47
C THR A 223 -14.97 -6.77 -1.55
N GLU A 224 -15.50 -5.70 -0.95
CA GLU A 224 -16.66 -5.76 -0.06
C GLU A 224 -17.91 -6.29 -0.80
N ARG A 225 -18.12 -5.89 -2.05
CA ARG A 225 -19.21 -6.41 -2.90
C ARG A 225 -19.14 -7.93 -2.99
N LEU A 226 -17.97 -8.51 -3.30
CA LEU A 226 -17.81 -9.95 -3.41
C LEU A 226 -18.06 -10.67 -2.08
N LEU A 227 -17.49 -10.15 -0.99
CA LEU A 227 -17.67 -10.74 0.33
C LEU A 227 -19.15 -10.73 0.76
N LYS A 228 -19.86 -9.61 0.54
CA LYS A 228 -21.30 -9.51 0.82
C LYS A 228 -22.14 -10.44 -0.05
N ARG A 229 -21.79 -10.65 -1.32
CA ARG A 229 -22.48 -11.62 -2.20
C ARG A 229 -22.36 -13.07 -1.70
N ILE A 230 -21.23 -13.42 -1.11
CA ILE A 230 -21.02 -14.75 -0.49
C ILE A 230 -21.72 -14.83 0.87
N GLY A 231 -21.95 -13.71 1.54
CA GLY A 231 -22.69 -13.63 2.79
C GLY A 231 -21.82 -13.36 4.00
N TYR A 232 -20.65 -12.75 3.82
CA TYR A 232 -19.88 -12.18 4.91
C TYR A 232 -20.45 -10.82 5.36
N GLU A 233 -20.29 -10.51 6.63
CA GLU A 233 -20.47 -9.15 7.16
C GLU A 233 -19.09 -8.48 7.29
N VAL A 234 -18.86 -7.43 6.52
CA VAL A 234 -17.61 -6.64 6.65
C VAL A 234 -17.82 -5.64 7.77
N VAL A 235 -17.17 -5.89 8.92
CA VAL A 235 -17.30 -5.05 10.12
C VAL A 235 -16.55 -3.74 9.94
N SER A 236 -15.34 -3.80 9.39
CA SER A 236 -14.50 -2.63 9.20
C SER A 236 -13.53 -2.82 8.06
N THR A 237 -13.22 -1.76 7.33
CA THR A 237 -12.15 -1.73 6.32
C THR A 237 -11.11 -0.72 6.75
N PHE A 238 -9.88 -1.17 7.03
CA PHE A 238 -8.77 -0.33 7.49
C PHE A 238 -7.94 0.19 6.31
N THR A 239 -8.12 1.44 5.90
CA THR A 239 -9.11 2.44 6.36
C THR A 239 -10.01 2.96 5.24
N GLY A 240 -9.98 2.31 4.08
CA GLY A 240 -10.57 2.81 2.85
C GLY A 240 -12.07 3.10 2.91
N GLY A 241 -12.44 4.36 3.15
CA GLY A 241 -13.84 4.81 3.12
C GLY A 241 -14.64 4.45 4.38
N SER A 242 -14.00 3.90 5.40
CA SER A 242 -14.63 3.59 6.70
C SER A 242 -14.81 4.82 7.58
N SER A 243 -15.81 4.77 8.46
CA SER A 243 -16.02 5.75 9.53
C SER A 243 -15.21 5.42 10.78
N ILE A 244 -15.10 6.36 11.72
CA ILE A 244 -14.57 6.10 13.06
C ILE A 244 -15.39 5.00 13.75
N GLU A 245 -16.71 4.98 13.54
CA GLU A 245 -17.59 3.97 14.12
C GLU A 245 -17.28 2.56 13.60
N ASP A 246 -16.94 2.40 12.32
CA ASP A 246 -16.48 1.11 11.78
C ASP A 246 -15.19 0.65 12.46
N LEU A 247 -14.24 1.57 12.68
CA LEU A 247 -12.95 1.24 13.31
C LEU A 247 -13.14 0.86 14.79
N LYS A 248 -14.02 1.54 15.52
CA LYS A 248 -14.36 1.22 16.92
C LYS A 248 -14.83 -0.21 17.09
N ASN A 249 -15.64 -0.70 16.14
CA ASN A 249 -16.25 -2.03 16.17
C ASN A 249 -15.38 -3.15 15.57
N ALA A 250 -14.18 -2.85 15.07
CA ALA A 250 -13.31 -3.85 14.45
C ALA A 250 -12.97 -5.06 15.36
N HIS A 251 -12.99 -4.86 16.68
CA HIS A 251 -12.78 -5.91 17.69
C HIS A 251 -13.92 -6.93 17.81
N LYS A 252 -14.98 -6.81 17.00
CA LYS A 252 -16.14 -7.73 17.01
C LYS A 252 -16.20 -8.66 15.79
N ALA A 253 -15.23 -8.59 14.89
CA ALA A 253 -15.13 -9.51 13.77
C ALA A 253 -14.59 -10.89 14.23
N ASN A 254 -14.86 -11.93 13.45
CA ASN A 254 -14.35 -13.28 13.73
C ASN A 254 -13.06 -13.62 12.97
N LEU A 255 -12.69 -12.81 11.96
CA LEU A 255 -11.44 -12.97 11.21
C LEU A 255 -10.96 -11.63 10.63
N SER A 256 -9.66 -11.36 10.68
CA SER A 256 -9.06 -10.20 10.04
C SER A 256 -8.35 -10.56 8.72
N LEU A 257 -8.75 -9.96 7.61
CA LEU A 257 -8.19 -10.23 6.27
C LEU A 257 -7.12 -9.20 5.91
N VAL A 258 -5.85 -9.58 5.93
CA VAL A 258 -4.70 -8.67 5.74
C VAL A 258 -4.31 -8.59 4.25
N GLN A 259 -4.75 -7.52 3.58
CA GLN A 259 -4.34 -7.21 2.21
C GLN A 259 -2.92 -6.63 2.21
N CYS A 260 -2.71 -5.40 2.67
CA CYS A 260 -1.37 -4.81 2.78
C CYS A 260 -0.70 -5.19 4.11
N HIS A 261 0.18 -6.20 4.11
CA HIS A 261 0.88 -6.66 5.31
C HIS A 261 1.69 -5.53 5.98
N ARG A 262 2.59 -4.87 5.23
CA ARG A 262 3.52 -3.87 5.76
C ARG A 262 2.87 -2.73 6.56
N SER A 263 1.67 -2.30 6.19
CA SER A 263 1.05 -1.13 6.81
C SER A 263 0.16 -1.46 8.00
N ILE A 264 -0.26 -2.72 8.17
CA ILE A 264 -1.31 -3.10 9.13
C ILE A 264 -1.00 -4.35 9.97
N ASN A 265 0.12 -5.06 9.72
CA ASN A 265 0.48 -6.25 10.50
C ASN A 265 0.52 -5.97 12.01
N TYR A 266 0.95 -4.77 12.40
CA TYR A 266 0.95 -4.30 13.78
C TYR A 266 -0.45 -4.40 14.40
N ILE A 267 -1.46 -3.80 13.77
CA ILE A 267 -2.86 -3.89 14.25
C ILE A 267 -3.37 -5.32 14.17
N ALA A 268 -3.04 -6.09 13.14
CA ALA A 268 -3.51 -7.47 13.02
C ALA A 268 -3.05 -8.31 14.22
N GLU A 269 -1.76 -8.25 14.55
CA GLU A 269 -1.17 -8.95 15.71
C GLU A 269 -1.71 -8.43 17.04
N MET A 270 -1.93 -7.12 17.16
CA MET A 270 -2.47 -6.53 18.39
C MET A 270 -3.96 -6.83 18.58
N ILE A 271 -4.77 -6.87 17.51
CA ILE A 271 -6.17 -7.29 17.59
C ILE A 271 -6.23 -8.77 17.97
N GLU A 272 -5.39 -9.63 17.39
CA GLU A 272 -5.32 -11.04 17.75
C GLU A 272 -4.98 -11.21 19.23
N THR A 273 -3.93 -10.54 19.71
CA THR A 273 -3.49 -10.62 21.11
C THR A 273 -4.54 -10.08 22.08
N LYS A 274 -5.14 -8.93 21.77
CA LYS A 274 -6.05 -8.23 22.68
C LYS A 274 -7.46 -8.78 22.66
N TYR A 275 -7.96 -9.22 21.51
CA TYR A 275 -9.36 -9.58 21.30
C TYR A 275 -9.59 -11.03 20.83
N GLY A 276 -8.53 -11.78 20.51
CA GLY A 276 -8.63 -13.18 20.09
C GLY A 276 -8.98 -13.38 18.61
N ILE A 277 -8.93 -12.32 17.78
CA ILE A 277 -9.33 -12.40 16.37
C ILE A 277 -8.09 -12.70 15.51
N PRO A 278 -7.97 -13.92 14.94
CA PRO A 278 -6.82 -14.27 14.11
C PRO A 278 -6.82 -13.48 12.81
N TRP A 279 -5.70 -13.51 12.09
CA TRP A 279 -5.59 -12.85 10.80
C TRP A 279 -5.12 -13.78 9.69
N MET A 280 -5.62 -13.53 8.48
CA MET A 280 -5.30 -14.28 7.27
C MET A 280 -4.67 -13.35 6.26
N LYS A 281 -3.52 -13.73 5.68
CA LYS A 281 -2.97 -13.01 4.54
C LYS A 281 -3.85 -13.27 3.32
N VAL A 282 -4.40 -12.21 2.74
CA VAL A 282 -5.26 -12.28 1.54
C VAL A 282 -4.63 -11.57 0.34
N ASN A 283 -5.04 -11.93 -0.87
CA ASN A 283 -4.72 -11.15 -2.06
C ASN A 283 -5.92 -11.08 -3.01
N PHE A 284 -6.62 -9.95 -2.99
CA PHE A 284 -7.71 -9.65 -3.92
C PHE A 284 -7.22 -9.03 -5.25
N ILE A 285 -5.93 -9.09 -5.60
CA ILE A 285 -5.43 -8.64 -6.92
C ILE A 285 -5.05 -9.86 -7.76
N GLY A 286 -5.72 -10.04 -8.89
CA GLY A 286 -5.62 -11.24 -9.73
C GLY A 286 -6.84 -12.13 -9.61
N VAL A 287 -7.21 -12.79 -10.70
CA VAL A 287 -8.33 -13.73 -10.78
C VAL A 287 -8.04 -14.96 -9.92
N ASP A 288 -6.91 -15.63 -10.17
CA ASP A 288 -6.53 -16.85 -9.45
C ASP A 288 -6.30 -16.57 -7.96
N ALA A 289 -5.64 -15.46 -7.65
CA ALA A 289 -5.39 -15.01 -6.27
C ALA A 289 -6.68 -14.67 -5.52
N THR A 290 -7.65 -14.02 -6.20
CA THR A 290 -8.97 -13.75 -5.62
C THR A 290 -9.72 -15.04 -5.34
N MET A 291 -9.75 -15.98 -6.29
CA MET A 291 -10.39 -17.28 -6.09
C MET A 291 -9.79 -18.06 -4.92
N LYS A 292 -8.45 -18.12 -4.84
CA LYS A 292 -7.74 -18.75 -3.72
C LYS A 292 -8.13 -18.07 -2.39
N THR A 293 -8.07 -16.75 -2.34
CA THR A 293 -8.44 -15.96 -1.15
C THR A 293 -9.86 -16.28 -0.69
N LEU A 294 -10.84 -16.25 -1.59
CA LEU A 294 -12.24 -16.53 -1.25
C LEU A 294 -12.42 -17.95 -0.70
N ARG A 295 -11.73 -18.94 -1.28
CA ARG A 295 -11.73 -20.33 -0.80
C ARG A 295 -11.08 -20.48 0.56
N ASP A 296 -9.96 -19.81 0.80
CA ASP A 296 -9.26 -19.82 2.08
C ASP A 296 -10.13 -19.23 3.21
N ILE A 297 -10.82 -18.12 2.93
CA ILE A 297 -11.78 -17.53 3.89
C ILE A 297 -12.93 -18.51 4.16
N ALA A 298 -13.52 -19.12 3.13
CA ALA A 298 -14.60 -20.09 3.31
C ALA A 298 -14.15 -21.32 4.09
N LYS A 299 -12.90 -21.78 3.86
CA LYS A 299 -12.26 -22.88 4.59
C LYS A 299 -12.09 -22.56 6.08
N TYR A 300 -11.69 -21.33 6.42
CA TYR A 300 -11.58 -20.90 7.82
C TYR A 300 -12.92 -21.02 8.56
N PHE A 301 -14.02 -20.57 7.96
CA PHE A 301 -15.34 -20.63 8.59
C PHE A 301 -15.95 -22.04 8.58
N GLY A 302 -15.53 -22.91 7.66
CA GLY A 302 -15.89 -24.33 7.61
C GLY A 302 -17.38 -24.63 7.37
N ASP A 303 -18.17 -23.62 6.97
CA ASP A 303 -19.61 -23.74 6.80
C ASP A 303 -19.97 -24.24 5.38
N PRO A 304 -20.67 -25.38 5.24
CA PRO A 304 -20.95 -25.96 3.92
C PRO A 304 -21.75 -25.05 2.98
N GLU A 305 -22.67 -24.24 3.50
CA GLU A 305 -23.47 -23.32 2.68
C GLU A 305 -22.61 -22.15 2.20
N LEU A 306 -21.76 -21.61 3.08
CA LEU A 306 -20.82 -20.54 2.74
C LEU A 306 -19.81 -20.99 1.67
N ILE A 307 -19.29 -22.22 1.80
CA ILE A 307 -18.38 -22.84 0.82
C ILE A 307 -19.10 -23.02 -0.53
N ALA A 308 -20.32 -23.55 -0.54
CA ALA A 308 -21.10 -23.71 -1.78
C ALA A 308 -21.40 -22.35 -2.44
N ARG A 309 -21.77 -21.33 -1.66
CA ARG A 309 -22.01 -19.97 -2.17
C ARG A 309 -20.75 -19.31 -2.69
N THR A 310 -19.59 -19.59 -2.08
CA THR A 310 -18.28 -19.13 -2.53
C THR A 310 -17.99 -19.63 -3.95
N GLU A 311 -18.14 -20.94 -4.21
CA GLU A 311 -17.90 -21.49 -5.55
C GLU A 311 -18.94 -21.02 -6.58
N ALA A 312 -20.20 -20.82 -6.18
CA ALA A 312 -21.23 -20.27 -7.05
C ALA A 312 -20.89 -18.83 -7.49
N VAL A 313 -20.53 -17.96 -6.53
CA VAL A 313 -20.14 -16.57 -6.83
C VAL A 313 -18.87 -16.52 -7.69
N ILE A 314 -17.86 -17.37 -7.40
CA ILE A 314 -16.66 -17.47 -8.23
C ILE A 314 -17.04 -17.84 -9.67
N SER A 315 -17.88 -18.86 -9.85
CA SER A 315 -18.29 -19.33 -11.18
C SER A 315 -19.02 -18.24 -11.96
N GLU A 316 -19.94 -17.53 -11.33
CA GLU A 316 -20.70 -16.44 -11.95
C GLU A 316 -19.82 -15.24 -12.34
N GLU A 317 -18.83 -14.89 -11.51
CA GLU A 317 -17.89 -13.81 -11.81
C GLU A 317 -16.93 -14.20 -12.94
N LEU A 318 -16.43 -15.44 -12.96
CA LEU A 318 -15.58 -15.96 -14.03
C LEU A 318 -16.28 -15.91 -15.39
N LEU A 319 -17.56 -16.32 -15.45
CA LEU A 319 -18.36 -16.27 -16.67
C LEU A 319 -18.49 -14.85 -17.22
N GLN A 320 -18.61 -13.83 -16.35
CA GLN A 320 -18.71 -12.44 -16.76
C GLN A 320 -17.42 -11.88 -17.37
N ILE A 321 -16.25 -12.45 -17.01
CA ILE A 321 -14.96 -11.91 -17.39
C ILE A 321 -14.20 -12.74 -18.42
N ALA A 322 -14.61 -13.98 -18.70
CA ALA A 322 -13.85 -14.94 -19.48
C ALA A 322 -13.42 -14.42 -20.86
N GLU A 323 -14.35 -13.86 -21.63
CA GLU A 323 -14.06 -13.33 -22.98
C GLU A 323 -13.06 -12.17 -22.95
N TYR A 324 -13.20 -11.26 -21.97
CA TYR A 324 -12.30 -10.13 -21.80
C TYR A 324 -10.90 -10.59 -21.38
N MET A 325 -10.82 -11.53 -20.44
CA MET A 325 -9.54 -12.08 -19.99
C MET A 325 -8.81 -12.80 -21.12
N GLU A 326 -9.53 -13.58 -21.93
CA GLU A 326 -8.93 -14.25 -23.10
C GLU A 326 -8.44 -13.21 -24.12
N TYR A 327 -9.25 -12.20 -24.44
CA TYR A 327 -8.86 -11.12 -25.34
C TYR A 327 -7.56 -10.43 -24.88
N TYR A 328 -7.49 -10.00 -23.62
CA TYR A 328 -6.31 -9.28 -23.12
C TYR A 328 -5.11 -10.19 -22.89
N ARG A 329 -5.32 -11.45 -22.49
CA ARG A 329 -4.24 -12.45 -22.46
C ARG A 329 -3.66 -12.64 -23.86
N GLY A 330 -4.48 -12.72 -24.90
CA GLY A 330 -4.02 -12.77 -26.29
C GLY A 330 -3.18 -11.55 -26.74
N LYS A 331 -3.36 -10.39 -26.08
CA LYS A 331 -2.59 -9.16 -26.34
C LYS A 331 -1.30 -9.06 -25.51
N LEU A 332 -1.29 -9.63 -24.32
CA LEU A 332 -0.25 -9.40 -23.31
C LEU A 332 0.65 -10.61 -23.06
N LYS A 333 0.25 -11.81 -23.47
CA LYS A 333 1.02 -13.03 -23.26
C LYS A 333 2.43 -12.92 -23.86
N GLY A 334 3.43 -13.33 -23.07
CA GLY A 334 4.85 -13.31 -23.42
C GLY A 334 5.52 -11.95 -23.22
N LYS A 335 4.79 -10.92 -22.77
CA LYS A 335 5.37 -9.63 -22.37
C LYS A 335 6.13 -9.77 -21.06
N THR A 336 7.06 -8.85 -20.83
CA THR A 336 7.86 -8.77 -19.61
C THR A 336 7.53 -7.51 -18.81
N ALA A 337 7.55 -7.61 -17.49
CA ALA A 337 7.24 -6.53 -16.57
C ALA A 337 8.33 -6.34 -15.51
N ALA A 338 8.64 -5.09 -15.20
CA ALA A 338 9.34 -4.69 -13.99
C ALA A 338 8.39 -3.94 -13.07
N ILE A 339 8.46 -4.17 -11.76
CA ILE A 339 7.51 -3.61 -10.77
C ILE A 339 8.28 -3.00 -9.60
N TYR A 340 8.05 -1.72 -9.31
CA TYR A 340 8.66 -1.04 -8.17
C TYR A 340 7.66 -0.09 -7.51
N VAL A 341 7.18 -0.44 -6.32
CA VAL A 341 6.05 0.22 -5.63
C VAL A 341 6.34 0.32 -4.13
N GLY A 342 5.44 0.89 -3.33
CA GLY A 342 5.65 1.15 -1.88
C GLY A 342 6.14 -0.04 -1.04
N GLY A 343 5.25 -0.96 -0.66
CA GLY A 343 5.61 -2.06 0.28
C GLY A 343 4.69 -3.26 0.30
N SER A 344 3.90 -3.47 -0.77
CA SER A 344 2.97 -4.62 -0.84
C SER A 344 2.56 -4.96 -2.27
N ARG A 345 2.17 -3.95 -3.07
CA ARG A 345 1.63 -4.17 -4.42
C ARG A 345 2.60 -4.80 -5.41
N ALA A 346 3.92 -4.64 -5.21
CA ALA A 346 4.91 -5.28 -6.07
C ALA A 346 4.86 -6.81 -6.00
N HIS A 347 4.39 -7.39 -4.89
CA HIS A 347 4.07 -8.82 -4.81
C HIS A 347 2.69 -9.11 -5.42
N HIS A 348 1.64 -8.46 -4.92
CA HIS A 348 0.26 -8.82 -5.29
C HIS A 348 -0.03 -8.76 -6.80
N TYR A 349 0.53 -7.78 -7.50
CA TYR A 349 0.29 -7.61 -8.94
C TYR A 349 1.02 -8.65 -9.79
N GLN A 350 1.99 -9.41 -9.24
CA GLN A 350 2.61 -10.51 -9.98
C GLN A 350 1.59 -11.61 -10.29
N ALA A 351 0.65 -11.87 -9.39
CA ALA A 351 -0.45 -12.81 -9.62
C ALA A 351 -1.32 -12.39 -10.83
N LEU A 352 -1.76 -11.12 -10.87
CA LEU A 352 -2.55 -10.60 -11.98
C LEU A 352 -1.77 -10.56 -13.30
N LEU A 353 -0.47 -10.27 -13.27
CA LEU A 353 0.38 -10.33 -14.46
C LEU A 353 0.49 -11.77 -15.00
N LYS A 354 0.62 -12.76 -14.11
CA LYS A 354 0.61 -14.19 -14.45
C LYS A 354 -0.73 -14.61 -15.07
N ASP A 355 -1.86 -14.10 -14.56
CA ASP A 355 -3.19 -14.28 -15.17
C ASP A 355 -3.29 -13.72 -16.59
N LEU A 356 -2.40 -12.81 -16.99
CA LEU A 356 -2.35 -12.23 -18.35
C LEU A 356 -1.22 -12.83 -19.20
N GLY A 357 -0.44 -13.76 -18.64
CA GLY A 357 0.74 -14.34 -19.29
C GLY A 357 1.92 -13.37 -19.42
N VAL A 358 2.00 -12.37 -18.54
CA VAL A 358 3.11 -11.41 -18.47
C VAL A 358 4.12 -11.90 -17.43
N HIS A 359 5.40 -11.94 -17.79
CA HIS A 359 6.47 -12.41 -16.93
C HIS A 359 7.09 -11.25 -16.13
N THR A 360 7.05 -11.33 -14.80
CA THR A 360 7.73 -10.36 -13.94
C THR A 360 9.22 -10.69 -13.86
N ILE A 361 10.07 -9.79 -14.34
CA ILE A 361 11.54 -9.98 -14.38
C ILE A 361 12.29 -9.17 -13.32
N LEU A 362 11.63 -8.16 -12.74
CA LEU A 362 12.14 -7.38 -11.62
C LEU A 362 10.98 -6.97 -10.72
N ALA A 363 11.14 -7.12 -9.41
CA ALA A 363 10.19 -6.64 -8.42
C ALA A 363 10.91 -5.95 -7.25
N GLY A 364 10.31 -4.92 -6.66
CA GLY A 364 10.96 -4.19 -5.59
C GLY A 364 10.06 -3.27 -4.79
N TYR A 365 10.53 -2.89 -3.60
CA TYR A 365 9.82 -2.00 -2.70
C TYR A 365 10.58 -0.73 -2.37
N GLU A 366 9.83 0.35 -2.16
CA GLU A 366 10.36 1.58 -1.54
C GLU A 366 10.77 1.32 -0.09
N PHE A 367 9.89 0.73 0.71
CA PHE A 367 9.99 0.77 2.18
C PHE A 367 9.53 -0.49 2.90
N ALA A 368 9.37 -1.60 2.17
CA ALA A 368 9.07 -2.87 2.81
C ALA A 368 10.21 -3.30 3.74
N HIS A 369 9.91 -4.22 4.66
CA HIS A 369 10.92 -4.82 5.51
C HIS A 369 11.30 -6.20 4.98
N ARG A 370 12.30 -6.84 5.60
CA ARG A 370 12.76 -8.17 5.20
C ARG A 370 11.64 -9.20 5.15
N GLU A 371 10.73 -9.21 6.12
CA GLU A 371 9.62 -10.16 6.16
C GLU A 371 8.64 -10.01 4.99
N ASP A 372 8.60 -8.85 4.33
CA ASP A 372 7.76 -8.66 3.15
C ASP A 372 8.40 -9.21 1.87
N TYR A 373 9.72 -9.30 1.85
CA TYR A 373 10.50 -9.92 0.77
C TYR A 373 10.64 -11.43 1.01
N GLU A 374 11.05 -11.82 2.22
CA GLU A 374 11.57 -13.16 2.54
C GLU A 374 10.55 -14.03 3.29
N GLY A 375 9.52 -13.43 3.88
CA GLY A 375 8.51 -14.11 4.71
C GLY A 375 8.70 -13.89 6.20
N ARG A 376 7.63 -14.07 6.97
CA ARG A 376 7.61 -13.78 8.43
C ARG A 376 8.53 -14.67 9.25
N GLU A 377 8.99 -15.81 8.71
CA GLU A 377 9.99 -16.66 9.37
C GLU A 377 11.31 -15.93 9.65
N VAL A 378 11.59 -14.80 8.97
CA VAL A 378 12.83 -14.06 9.20
C VAL A 378 12.76 -13.06 10.34
N LEU A 379 11.57 -12.80 10.90
CA LEU A 379 11.37 -11.83 11.99
C LEU A 379 12.36 -12.00 13.17
N PRO A 380 12.66 -13.23 13.66
CA PRO A 380 13.63 -13.41 14.75
C PRO A 380 15.07 -12.97 14.40
N PHE A 381 15.40 -12.86 13.11
CA PHE A 381 16.73 -12.51 12.62
C PHE A 381 16.83 -11.02 12.20
N ILE A 382 15.72 -10.28 12.24
CA ILE A 382 15.73 -8.85 11.93
C ILE A 382 16.38 -8.09 13.08
N LYS A 383 17.48 -7.42 12.77
CA LYS A 383 18.18 -6.54 13.71
C LYS A 383 17.49 -5.19 13.74
N MET A 384 17.25 -4.66 14.95
CA MET A 384 16.78 -3.29 15.10
C MET A 384 17.85 -2.30 14.64
N ASP A 385 17.52 -1.49 13.64
CA ASP A 385 18.35 -0.40 13.16
C ASP A 385 18.25 0.82 14.11
N ALA A 386 19.36 1.53 14.33
CA ALA A 386 19.44 2.70 15.17
C ALA A 386 18.53 3.85 14.70
N ASP A 387 18.25 3.94 13.40
CA ASP A 387 17.37 4.95 12.82
C ASP A 387 15.87 4.66 13.08
N ASN A 388 15.51 3.42 13.48
CA ASN A 388 14.14 3.00 13.77
C ASN A 388 13.86 2.78 15.28
N LYS A 389 14.88 2.79 16.14
CA LYS A 389 14.76 2.48 17.58
C LYS A 389 13.81 3.41 18.37
N ASN A 390 13.56 4.61 17.86
CA ASN A 390 12.71 5.62 18.51
C ASN A 390 11.24 5.54 18.05
N ILE A 391 10.90 4.60 17.16
CA ILE A 391 9.51 4.28 16.89
C ILE A 391 9.03 3.42 18.04
N GLU A 392 8.01 3.92 18.74
CA GLU A 392 7.45 3.24 19.91
C GLU A 392 6.89 1.88 19.49
N SER A 393 7.37 0.81 20.13
CA SER A 393 6.74 -0.50 20.09
C SER A 393 5.86 -0.63 21.32
N ILE A 394 4.62 -1.08 21.14
CA ILE A 394 3.65 -1.21 22.22
C ILE A 394 3.32 -2.68 22.43
N THR A 395 3.11 -3.06 23.68
CA THR A 395 2.58 -4.37 24.04
C THR A 395 1.13 -4.21 24.43
N VAL A 396 0.28 -5.10 23.94
CA VAL A 396 -1.12 -5.21 24.36
C VAL A 396 -1.31 -6.53 25.08
N GLU A 397 -2.27 -6.57 26.00
CA GLU A 397 -2.66 -7.76 26.74
C GLU A 397 -4.10 -8.14 26.37
N PRO A 398 -4.49 -9.42 26.53
CA PRO A 398 -5.88 -9.83 26.35
C PRO A 398 -6.85 -8.99 27.18
N ASP A 399 -7.88 -8.45 26.52
CA ASP A 399 -8.98 -7.74 27.17
C ASP A 399 -9.99 -8.77 27.69
N ILE A 400 -9.99 -9.04 28.99
CA ILE A 400 -10.74 -10.15 29.62
C ILE A 400 -12.25 -10.11 29.29
N GLU A 401 -12.82 -8.92 29.06
CA GLU A 401 -14.26 -8.78 28.78
C GLU A 401 -14.59 -8.94 27.29
N LYS A 402 -13.63 -8.67 26.40
CA LYS A 402 -13.85 -8.61 24.94
C LYS A 402 -13.13 -9.71 24.17
N TYR A 403 -12.18 -10.39 24.81
CA TYR A 403 -11.45 -11.49 24.22
C TYR A 403 -12.39 -12.65 23.93
N HIS A 404 -12.43 -13.07 22.67
CA HIS A 404 -13.21 -14.22 22.25
C HIS A 404 -12.52 -14.94 21.10
N LEU A 405 -12.70 -16.25 21.03
CA LEU A 405 -12.24 -17.06 19.91
C LEU A 405 -13.47 -17.59 19.17
N TYR A 406 -13.52 -17.39 17.85
CA TYR A 406 -14.56 -17.97 17.01
C TYR A 406 -14.38 -19.49 16.82
N LEU A 407 -13.12 -19.92 16.65
CA LEU A 407 -12.73 -21.34 16.56
C LEU A 407 -12.05 -21.79 17.85
N SER A 408 -12.03 -23.11 18.09
CA SER A 408 -11.26 -23.69 19.19
C SER A 408 -9.76 -23.41 19.02
N GLU A 409 -9.00 -23.37 20.12
CA GLU A 409 -7.53 -23.23 20.04
C GLU A 409 -6.88 -24.37 19.23
N GLU A 410 -7.43 -25.58 19.31
CA GLU A 410 -6.97 -26.74 18.52
C GLU A 410 -7.14 -26.49 17.02
N ASP A 411 -8.30 -25.99 16.60
CA ASP A 411 -8.55 -25.63 15.20
C ASP A 411 -7.64 -24.49 14.75
N LEU A 412 -7.46 -23.44 15.56
CA LEU A 412 -6.57 -22.33 15.24
C LEU A 412 -5.12 -22.80 15.09
N ASN A 413 -4.64 -23.67 15.98
CA ASN A 413 -3.30 -24.23 15.89
C ASN A 413 -3.10 -25.07 14.62
N ARG A 414 -4.09 -25.91 14.26
CA ARG A 414 -4.08 -26.64 12.98
C ARG A 414 -4.02 -25.69 11.79
N LEU A 415 -4.79 -24.61 11.79
CA LEU A 415 -4.77 -23.63 10.71
C LEU A 415 -3.45 -22.84 10.63
N ARG A 416 -2.77 -22.60 11.77
CA ARG A 416 -1.41 -22.02 11.81
C ARG A 416 -0.36 -22.97 11.23
N GLU A 417 -0.44 -24.27 11.55
CA GLU A 417 0.43 -25.29 10.96
C GLU A 417 0.24 -25.40 9.44
N GLU A 418 -1.00 -25.27 8.97
CA GLU A 418 -1.33 -25.17 7.54
C GLU A 418 -0.96 -23.81 6.92
N LYS A 419 -0.47 -22.85 7.71
CA LYS A 419 -0.15 -21.48 7.31
C LYS A 419 -1.32 -20.72 6.69
N LEU A 420 -2.55 -21.09 7.05
CA LEU A 420 -3.77 -20.42 6.59
C LEU A 420 -3.99 -19.09 7.33
N ILE A 421 -3.57 -19.03 8.61
CA ILE A 421 -3.62 -17.83 9.45
C ILE A 421 -2.23 -17.52 10.02
N ASP A 422 -2.06 -16.28 10.45
CA ASP A 422 -0.88 -15.73 11.14
C ASP A 422 0.44 -15.82 10.36
N TYR A 423 0.35 -16.02 9.05
CA TYR A 423 1.49 -16.22 8.17
C TYR A 423 1.43 -15.35 6.92
N TYR A 424 2.60 -14.88 6.51
CA TYR A 424 2.84 -14.27 5.21
C TYR A 424 4.18 -14.74 4.70
N GLU A 425 4.16 -15.26 3.48
CA GLU A 425 5.29 -15.96 2.89
C GLU A 425 6.34 -15.02 2.28
N GLY A 426 6.01 -13.75 2.04
CA GLY A 426 6.92 -12.80 1.40
C GLY A 426 6.99 -12.96 -0.12
N MET A 427 7.47 -11.91 -0.79
CA MET A 427 7.45 -11.82 -2.26
C MET A 427 8.33 -12.84 -2.97
N VAL A 428 9.48 -13.20 -2.39
CA VAL A 428 10.53 -13.98 -3.08
C VAL A 428 10.07 -15.39 -3.44
N LYS A 429 9.14 -15.97 -2.68
CA LYS A 429 8.64 -17.34 -2.89
C LYS A 429 7.77 -17.47 -4.14
N ASP A 430 7.18 -16.36 -4.59
CA ASP A 430 6.37 -16.28 -5.81
C ASP A 430 7.18 -15.80 -7.03
N MET A 431 8.49 -15.52 -6.86
CA MET A 431 9.36 -15.06 -7.93
C MET A 431 10.13 -16.22 -8.59
N GLU A 432 10.31 -16.15 -9.92
CA GLU A 432 11.07 -17.15 -10.67
C GLU A 432 12.58 -16.97 -10.49
N ASN A 433 13.33 -18.08 -10.52
CA ASN A 433 14.79 -18.05 -10.49
C ASN A 433 15.36 -17.24 -11.67
N GLY A 434 16.38 -16.42 -11.42
CA GLY A 434 16.99 -15.54 -12.40
C GLY A 434 16.30 -14.18 -12.57
N THR A 435 15.19 -13.93 -11.86
CA THR A 435 14.59 -12.59 -11.74
C THR A 435 15.30 -11.76 -10.67
N PHE A 436 14.97 -10.46 -10.57
CA PHE A 436 15.66 -9.52 -9.68
C PHE A 436 14.73 -8.93 -8.62
N MET A 437 15.19 -8.96 -7.37
CA MET A 437 14.55 -8.31 -6.23
C MET A 437 15.38 -7.09 -5.80
N VAL A 438 14.74 -5.92 -5.71
CA VAL A 438 15.45 -4.66 -5.41
C VAL A 438 14.74 -3.81 -4.35
N ASP A 439 15.49 -3.36 -3.34
CA ASP A 439 15.03 -2.47 -2.28
C ASP A 439 15.54 -1.04 -2.44
N ASP A 440 14.69 -0.04 -2.15
CA ASP A 440 14.99 1.40 -2.28
C ASP A 440 15.62 1.76 -3.64
N LEU A 441 15.02 1.24 -4.73
CA LEU A 441 15.42 1.54 -6.10
C LEU A 441 15.45 3.06 -6.32
N ASN A 442 16.59 3.55 -6.77
CA ASN A 442 16.79 4.98 -7.03
C ASN A 442 16.84 5.29 -8.53
N HIS A 443 16.87 6.58 -8.87
CA HIS A 443 16.78 7.03 -10.26
C HIS A 443 17.85 6.41 -11.19
N TYR A 444 19.12 6.40 -10.77
CA TYR A 444 20.21 5.84 -11.58
C TYR A 444 20.02 4.32 -11.79
N GLU A 445 19.70 3.59 -10.72
CA GLU A 445 19.42 2.15 -10.81
C GLU A 445 18.22 1.85 -11.69
N THR A 446 17.13 2.63 -11.59
CA THR A 446 15.96 2.53 -12.46
C THR A 446 16.38 2.65 -13.93
N GLU A 447 17.13 3.70 -14.30
CA GLU A 447 17.54 3.90 -15.69
C GLU A 447 18.41 2.75 -16.22
N GLU A 448 19.42 2.34 -15.47
CA GLU A 448 20.37 1.32 -15.93
C GLU A 448 19.73 -0.08 -15.96
N LEU A 449 18.87 -0.42 -15.00
CA LEU A 449 18.13 -1.67 -15.01
C LEU A 449 17.11 -1.72 -16.16
N LEU A 450 16.39 -0.62 -16.42
CA LEU A 450 15.47 -0.57 -17.57
C LEU A 450 16.21 -0.69 -18.91
N LYS A 451 17.38 -0.08 -19.05
CA LYS A 451 18.23 -0.23 -20.25
C LYS A 451 18.75 -1.66 -20.42
N ALA A 452 19.13 -2.30 -19.34
CA ALA A 452 19.71 -3.64 -19.36
C ALA A 452 18.66 -4.74 -19.55
N LEU A 453 17.55 -4.65 -18.84
CA LEU A 453 16.49 -5.66 -18.82
C LEU A 453 15.46 -5.46 -19.94
N LYS A 454 15.26 -4.22 -20.40
CA LYS A 454 14.31 -3.84 -21.46
C LYS A 454 12.91 -4.46 -21.27
N PRO A 455 12.27 -4.31 -20.09
CA PRO A 455 10.92 -4.81 -19.91
C PRO A 455 9.96 -4.12 -20.89
N ASP A 456 8.92 -4.82 -21.33
CA ASP A 456 7.86 -4.21 -22.13
C ASP A 456 7.08 -3.15 -21.32
N ILE A 457 6.96 -3.35 -20.00
CA ILE A 457 6.20 -2.51 -19.09
C ILE A 457 6.94 -2.30 -17.78
N PHE A 458 6.98 -1.07 -17.30
CA PHE A 458 7.48 -0.73 -15.96
C PHE A 458 6.37 -0.16 -15.08
N PHE A 459 5.97 -0.92 -14.08
CA PHE A 459 4.96 -0.54 -13.11
C PHE A 459 5.58 0.17 -11.92
N SER A 460 5.26 1.46 -11.72
CA SER A 460 5.81 2.22 -10.59
C SER A 460 4.90 3.37 -10.11
N GLY A 461 5.47 4.47 -9.62
CA GLY A 461 4.77 5.68 -9.20
C GLY A 461 4.88 6.82 -10.20
N ILE A 462 4.32 7.98 -9.83
CA ILE A 462 4.30 9.18 -10.69
C ILE A 462 5.70 9.69 -11.04
N LYS A 463 6.66 9.52 -10.11
CA LYS A 463 8.02 10.06 -10.22
C LYS A 463 8.84 9.34 -11.30
N ASP A 464 8.69 8.03 -11.42
CA ASP A 464 9.39 7.24 -12.45
C ASP A 464 8.62 7.12 -13.77
N LYS A 465 7.29 7.36 -13.76
CA LYS A 465 6.44 7.16 -14.93
C LYS A 465 7.02 7.81 -16.19
N PHE A 466 7.35 9.09 -16.09
CA PHE A 466 7.81 9.85 -17.25
C PHE A 466 9.29 9.58 -17.59
N VAL A 467 10.10 9.13 -16.63
CA VAL A 467 11.46 8.66 -16.88
C VAL A 467 11.43 7.45 -17.82
N ALA A 468 10.64 6.43 -17.47
CA ALA A 468 10.50 5.24 -18.30
C ALA A 468 9.82 5.52 -19.65
N GLN A 469 8.78 6.37 -19.67
CA GLN A 469 8.12 6.71 -20.94
C GLN A 469 9.05 7.48 -21.89
N LYS A 470 9.94 8.35 -21.37
CA LYS A 470 10.96 9.04 -22.18
C LYS A 470 12.02 8.09 -22.73
N SER A 471 12.28 6.96 -22.08
CA SER A 471 13.15 5.90 -22.60
C SER A 471 12.45 4.95 -23.58
N GLY A 472 11.16 5.17 -23.87
CA GLY A 472 10.37 4.35 -24.80
C GLY A 472 9.75 3.10 -24.17
N ILE A 473 9.74 3.00 -22.84
CA ILE A 473 9.14 1.89 -22.10
C ILE A 473 7.79 2.35 -21.54
N LEU A 474 6.73 1.56 -21.73
CA LEU A 474 5.44 1.89 -21.12
C LEU A 474 5.59 1.90 -19.60
N SER A 475 5.14 2.97 -18.94
CA SER A 475 4.97 2.97 -17.50
C SER A 475 3.54 3.26 -17.07
N ARG A 476 3.03 2.40 -16.17
CA ARG A 476 1.72 2.48 -15.54
C ARG A 476 1.87 2.62 -14.03
N GLN A 477 1.06 3.49 -13.43
CA GLN A 477 1.14 3.78 -12.01
C GLN A 477 0.37 2.76 -11.19
N LEU A 478 1.05 2.01 -10.29
CA LEU A 478 0.39 1.10 -9.36
C LEU A 478 0.02 1.72 -8.01
N HIS A 479 0.33 3.01 -7.79
CA HIS A 479 -0.16 3.75 -6.63
C HIS A 479 -1.51 4.43 -6.92
N SER A 480 -1.58 5.17 -8.02
CA SER A 480 -2.74 5.99 -8.41
C SER A 480 -3.64 5.33 -9.45
N TYR A 481 -3.23 4.20 -10.03
CA TYR A 481 -3.89 3.52 -11.14
C TYR A 481 -4.01 4.38 -12.40
N ASP A 482 -3.12 5.38 -12.56
CA ASP A 482 -3.24 6.42 -13.57
C ASP A 482 -4.67 6.98 -13.65
N TYR A 483 -5.23 7.23 -12.46
CA TYR A 483 -6.57 7.77 -12.28
C TYR A 483 -7.73 6.84 -12.67
N SER A 484 -7.46 5.56 -12.93
CA SER A 484 -8.43 4.47 -13.20
C SER A 484 -8.86 3.74 -11.91
N GLY A 485 -9.26 2.48 -12.02
CA GLY A 485 -9.69 1.61 -10.93
C GLY A 485 -11.20 1.31 -10.98
N PRO A 486 -11.68 0.35 -10.16
CA PRO A 486 -10.88 -0.53 -9.30
C PRO A 486 -10.03 -1.51 -10.12
N TYR A 487 -8.93 -1.98 -9.55
CA TYR A 487 -8.02 -3.00 -10.10
C TYR A 487 -8.04 -4.31 -9.30
N CYS A 488 -8.75 -4.37 -8.17
CA CYS A 488 -8.96 -5.62 -7.44
C CYS A 488 -10.05 -6.51 -8.04
N CYS A 489 -10.00 -7.77 -7.67
CA CYS A 489 -10.96 -8.82 -7.97
C CYS A 489 -11.15 -9.08 -9.47
N PHE A 490 -12.23 -9.77 -9.82
CA PHE A 490 -12.56 -10.17 -11.19
C PHE A 490 -12.74 -8.96 -12.13
N ARG A 491 -13.53 -7.96 -11.71
CA ARG A 491 -13.79 -6.77 -12.53
C ARG A 491 -12.56 -5.88 -12.66
N GLY A 492 -11.78 -5.75 -11.58
CA GLY A 492 -10.56 -4.98 -11.61
C GLY A 492 -9.46 -5.61 -12.45
N ALA A 493 -9.41 -6.94 -12.54
CA ALA A 493 -8.52 -7.64 -13.48
C ALA A 493 -8.77 -7.19 -14.93
N ILE A 494 -10.04 -7.05 -15.36
CA ILE A 494 -10.38 -6.54 -16.69
C ILE A 494 -9.95 -5.07 -16.85
N ASN A 495 -10.26 -4.22 -15.87
CA ASN A 495 -9.89 -2.80 -15.93
C ASN A 495 -8.37 -2.63 -16.05
N PHE A 496 -7.60 -3.39 -15.26
CA PHE A 496 -6.15 -3.41 -15.34
C PHE A 496 -5.67 -3.89 -16.71
N ALA A 497 -6.18 -5.02 -17.19
CA ALA A 497 -5.78 -5.61 -18.46
C ALA A 497 -6.07 -4.67 -19.64
N ARG A 498 -7.25 -4.04 -19.66
CA ARG A 498 -7.63 -2.99 -20.63
C ARG A 498 -6.64 -1.85 -20.61
N ASP A 499 -6.33 -1.31 -19.43
CA ASP A 499 -5.51 -0.13 -19.30
C ASP A 499 -4.04 -0.39 -19.66
N VAL A 500 -3.54 -1.60 -19.37
CA VAL A 500 -2.20 -2.05 -19.80
C VAL A 500 -2.17 -2.24 -21.32
N ALA A 501 -3.13 -2.95 -21.90
CA ALA A 501 -3.21 -3.17 -23.34
C ALA A 501 -3.32 -1.84 -24.11
N MET A 502 -4.17 -0.92 -23.65
CA MET A 502 -4.26 0.43 -24.21
C MET A 502 -2.92 1.16 -24.21
N GLY A 503 -2.16 1.05 -23.12
CA GLY A 503 -0.82 1.64 -23.02
C GLY A 503 0.19 1.03 -23.99
N ILE A 504 0.23 -0.31 -24.11
CA ILE A 504 1.20 -1.00 -24.97
C ILE A 504 0.93 -0.72 -26.45
N TYR A 505 -0.34 -0.76 -26.84
CA TYR A 505 -0.75 -0.63 -28.24
C TYR A 505 -1.00 0.84 -28.67
N THR A 506 -0.55 1.82 -27.87
CA THR A 506 -0.64 3.24 -28.23
C THR A 506 0.21 3.52 -29.49
N PRO A 507 -0.37 4.02 -30.60
CA PRO A 507 0.35 4.21 -31.86
C PRO A 507 1.56 5.16 -31.77
N ALA A 508 1.50 6.12 -30.85
CA ALA A 508 2.54 7.13 -30.65
C ALA A 508 3.92 6.54 -30.33
N TRP A 509 4.01 5.32 -29.78
CA TRP A 509 5.29 4.63 -29.57
C TRP A 509 6.08 4.44 -30.87
N SER A 510 5.38 4.20 -31.99
CA SER A 510 6.00 4.02 -33.32
C SER A 510 6.47 5.33 -33.96
N TYR A 511 6.06 6.48 -33.43
CA TYR A 511 6.35 7.81 -33.98
C TYR A 511 7.43 8.59 -33.20
N VAL A 512 8.10 7.97 -32.22
CA VAL A 512 9.14 8.62 -31.40
C VAL A 512 10.37 9.00 -32.25
N LYS A 513 10.75 8.18 -33.22
CA LYS A 513 11.85 8.49 -34.14
C LYS A 513 11.32 9.33 -35.30
N ALA A 514 11.83 10.55 -35.40
CA ALA A 514 11.49 11.43 -36.51
C ALA A 514 11.89 10.79 -37.86
N PRO A 515 11.04 10.87 -38.91
CA PRO A 515 11.29 10.20 -40.20
C PRO A 515 12.65 10.51 -40.81
N TRP A 516 13.14 11.74 -40.66
CA TRP A 516 14.44 12.17 -41.20
C TRP A 516 15.67 11.56 -40.52
N LYS A 517 15.50 10.84 -39.41
CA LYS A 517 16.58 10.07 -38.78
C LYS A 517 16.71 8.65 -39.32
N THR A 518 15.71 8.17 -40.05
CA THR A 518 15.64 6.79 -40.55
C THR A 518 15.46 6.69 -42.07
N ALA A 519 15.04 7.78 -42.72
CA ALA A 519 14.91 7.89 -44.17
C ALA A 519 15.52 9.21 -44.67
N PRO A 520 16.15 9.23 -45.87
CA PRO A 520 16.59 10.47 -46.51
C PRO A 520 15.38 11.38 -46.78
N ILE A 521 15.49 12.67 -46.44
CA ILE A 521 14.44 13.68 -46.72
C ILE A 521 14.56 14.26 -48.14
N LEU A 522 15.71 14.02 -48.77
CA LEU A 522 16.06 14.53 -50.08
C LEU A 522 16.60 13.36 -50.91
N GLU A 523 15.85 12.98 -51.92
CA GLU A 523 16.33 12.12 -53.00
C GLU A 523 16.64 13.02 -54.20
N GLY A 524 17.85 12.93 -54.73
CA GLY A 524 18.28 13.63 -55.94
C GLY A 524 18.71 12.61 -56.98
N THR A 525 18.21 12.73 -58.20
CA THR A 525 18.69 11.97 -59.36
C THR A 525 19.91 12.66 -59.97
N LEU A 526 21.00 11.92 -60.13
CA LEU A 526 22.21 12.37 -60.81
C LEU A 526 22.16 11.86 -62.26
N GLY A 527 22.01 12.79 -63.20
CA GLY A 527 22.05 12.51 -64.64
C GLY A 527 20.67 12.29 -65.27
N GLY A 528 20.07 13.37 -65.78
CA GLY A 528 19.07 13.25 -66.83
C GLY A 528 19.79 13.00 -68.15
N GLU A 529 20.00 11.73 -68.51
CA GLU A 529 20.06 11.23 -69.89
C GLU A 529 20.14 9.69 -69.87
N ALA A 530 19.15 9.04 -70.48
CA ALA A 530 19.31 7.68 -70.96
C ALA A 530 20.24 7.73 -72.17
N VAL A 531 21.45 7.18 -72.04
CA VAL A 531 22.30 6.91 -73.19
C VAL A 531 21.83 5.58 -73.79
N CYS A 532 21.48 5.62 -75.08
CA CYS A 532 21.04 4.49 -75.90
C CYS A 532 21.99 3.29 -75.86
#